data_AF-A0A166ING4-F1
#
_entry.id   AF-A0A166ING4-F1
#
_cell.length_a   1.000
_cell.length_b   1.000
_cell.length_c   1.000
_cell.angle_alpha   90.00
_cell.angle_beta   90.00
_cell.angle_gamma   90.00
#
_symmetry.space_group_name_H-M   'P 1'
#
loop_
_entity.id
_entity.type
_entity.pdbx_description
1 polymer ?
#
loop_
_entity_poly.entity_id
_entity_poly.type
_entity_poly.pdbx_seq_one_letter_code
_entity_poly.pdbx_strand_id
1 'polypeptide(L)'
;MGSFFCEIHNLKKVKIMTSKFLELLTQNLIQLTAINQQYGIQLNSVKSDISEQKQRTKLLEIKFDSLSGESDYCTVRGYCNINRIKISEREANSLGRHAAKICRQKGYLIGKVQDERHGKVNSYPIEVLEEVSKPYKKQIRAS
;
A
#
# COMPACT_ATOMS: atom_id res chain seq x y z
N MET A 1 -72.65 -40.67 5.85
CA MET A 1 -72.09 -40.15 4.58
C MET A 1 -71.32 -38.84 4.74
N GLY A 2 -71.75 -37.87 5.56
CA GLY A 2 -71.11 -36.54 5.65
C GLY A 2 -69.71 -36.47 6.30
N SER A 3 -69.38 -37.31 7.29
CA SER A 3 -68.08 -37.22 7.99
C SER A 3 -66.89 -37.67 7.14
N PHE A 4 -67.02 -38.79 6.43
CA PHE A 4 -65.99 -39.34 5.53
C PHE A 4 -65.59 -38.36 4.42
N PHE A 5 -66.57 -37.61 3.88
CA PHE A 5 -66.31 -36.63 2.83
C PHE A 5 -65.51 -35.42 3.34
N CYS A 6 -65.79 -34.99 4.58
CA CYS A 6 -65.10 -33.89 5.23
C CYS A 6 -63.63 -34.24 5.52
N GLU A 7 -63.36 -35.49 5.91
CA GLU A 7 -62.04 -36.00 6.22
C GLU A 7 -61.14 -36.13 4.97
N ILE A 8 -61.69 -36.63 3.86
CA ILE A 8 -60.98 -36.66 2.56
C ILE A 8 -60.68 -35.24 2.05
N HIS A 9 -61.62 -34.30 2.21
CA HIS A 9 -61.39 -32.91 1.82
C HIS A 9 -60.29 -32.25 2.67
N ASN A 10 -60.25 -32.54 3.97
CA ASN A 10 -59.21 -32.03 4.87
C ASN A 10 -57.82 -32.61 4.52
N LEU A 11 -57.73 -33.91 4.24
CA LEU A 11 -56.50 -34.56 3.77
C LEU A 11 -55.98 -33.98 2.46
N LYS A 12 -56.87 -33.66 1.51
CA LYS A 12 -56.50 -32.96 0.26
C LYS A 12 -55.91 -31.58 0.54
N LYS A 13 -56.51 -30.80 1.45
CA LYS A 13 -55.98 -29.49 1.85
C LYS A 13 -54.61 -29.59 2.50
N VAL A 14 -54.43 -30.53 3.43
CA VAL A 14 -53.12 -30.76 4.08
C VAL A 14 -52.07 -31.12 3.04
N LYS A 15 -52.37 -32.02 2.11
CA LYS A 15 -51.44 -32.42 1.04
C LYS A 15 -51.06 -31.25 0.12
N ILE A 16 -52.01 -30.39 -0.23
CA ILE A 16 -51.76 -29.18 -1.03
C ILE A 16 -50.89 -28.19 -0.25
N MET A 17 -51.18 -27.98 1.03
CA MET A 17 -50.41 -27.08 1.91
C MET A 17 -48.97 -27.58 2.05
N THR A 18 -48.76 -28.87 2.27
CA THR A 18 -47.42 -29.46 2.36
C THR A 18 -46.67 -29.39 1.04
N SER A 19 -47.35 -29.58 -0.10
CA SER A 19 -46.74 -29.45 -1.44
C SER A 19 -46.23 -28.03 -1.68
N LYS A 20 -47.06 -27.02 -1.40
CA LYS A 20 -46.69 -25.61 -1.55
C LYS A 20 -45.52 -25.22 -0.65
N PHE A 21 -45.50 -25.74 0.58
CA PHE A 21 -44.40 -25.50 1.51
C PHE A 21 -43.09 -26.12 1.01
N LEU A 22 -43.14 -27.34 0.48
CA LEU A 22 -41.97 -27.99 -0.12
C LEU A 22 -41.46 -27.20 -1.33
N GLU A 23 -42.33 -26.78 -2.24
CA GLU A 23 -41.96 -25.95 -3.39
C GLU A 23 -41.24 -24.66 -2.98
N LEU A 24 -41.77 -23.95 -1.98
CA LEU A 24 -41.15 -22.74 -1.44
C LEU A 24 -39.77 -23.01 -0.84
N LEU A 25 -39.61 -24.13 -0.12
CA LEU A 25 -38.34 -24.53 0.44
C LEU A 25 -37.31 -24.81 -0.66
N THR A 26 -37.71 -25.49 -1.73
CA THR A 26 -36.84 -25.76 -2.88
C THR A 26 -36.42 -24.47 -3.57
N GLN A 27 -37.33 -23.51 -3.74
CA GLN A 27 -37.02 -22.20 -4.34
C GLN A 27 -35.99 -21.43 -3.51
N ASN A 28 -36.16 -21.39 -2.19
CA ASN A 28 -35.21 -20.72 -1.29
C ASN A 28 -33.82 -21.37 -1.36
N LEU A 29 -33.75 -22.71 -1.41
CA LEU A 29 -32.49 -23.43 -1.54
C LEU A 29 -31.78 -23.12 -2.87
N ILE A 30 -32.51 -23.09 -3.98
CA ILE A 30 -31.96 -22.74 -5.30
C ILE A 30 -31.45 -21.29 -5.31
N GLN A 31 -32.17 -20.38 -4.66
CA GLN A 31 -31.74 -18.99 -4.57
C GLN A 31 -30.44 -18.86 -3.74
N LEU A 32 -30.35 -19.55 -2.61
CA LEU A 32 -29.15 -19.53 -1.76
C LEU A 32 -27.92 -20.12 -2.49
N THR A 33 -28.10 -21.20 -3.25
CA THR A 33 -26.99 -21.78 -4.01
C THR A 33 -26.52 -20.84 -5.12
N ALA A 34 -27.44 -20.19 -5.83
CA ALA A 34 -27.10 -19.20 -6.85
C ALA A 34 -26.33 -18.00 -6.28
N ILE A 35 -26.75 -17.49 -5.12
CA ILE A 35 -26.07 -16.38 -4.43
C ILE A 35 -24.63 -16.77 -4.05
N ASN A 36 -24.44 -17.94 -3.44
CA ASN A 36 -23.11 -18.41 -3.05
C ASN A 36 -22.17 -18.59 -4.25
N GLN A 37 -22.70 -19.08 -5.38
CA GLN A 37 -21.94 -19.20 -6.62
C GLN A 37 -21.53 -17.82 -7.16
N GLN A 38 -22.43 -16.84 -7.15
CA GLN A 38 -22.13 -15.47 -7.58
C GLN A 38 -21.04 -14.82 -6.72
N TYR A 39 -21.11 -14.99 -5.39
CA TYR A 39 -20.06 -14.51 -4.50
C TYR A 39 -18.69 -15.13 -4.83
N GLY A 40 -18.62 -16.42 -5.19
CA GLY A 40 -17.39 -17.05 -5.63
C GLY A 40 -16.78 -16.40 -6.88
N ILE A 41 -17.61 -16.08 -7.87
CA ILE A 41 -17.18 -15.40 -9.11
C ILE A 41 -16.69 -13.98 -8.81
N GLN A 42 -17.43 -13.23 -7.99
CA GLN A 42 -17.03 -11.88 -7.57
C GLN A 42 -15.70 -11.90 -6.82
N LEU A 43 -15.48 -12.85 -5.91
CA LEU A 43 -14.21 -12.97 -5.19
C LEU A 43 -13.04 -13.23 -6.13
N ASN A 44 -13.22 -14.03 -7.18
CA ASN A 44 -12.16 -14.33 -8.13
C ASN A 44 -11.80 -13.12 -9.00
N SER A 45 -12.81 -12.37 -9.48
CA SER A 45 -12.57 -11.12 -10.23
C SER A 45 -11.84 -10.08 -9.39
N VAL A 46 -12.31 -9.81 -8.17
CA VAL A 46 -11.65 -8.85 -7.25
C VAL A 46 -10.21 -9.28 -6.94
N LYS A 47 -9.94 -10.57 -6.73
CA LYS A 47 -8.56 -11.06 -6.53
C LYS A 47 -7.67 -10.81 -7.74
N SER A 48 -8.19 -11.01 -8.95
CA SER A 48 -7.48 -10.73 -10.19
C SER A 48 -7.15 -9.23 -10.29
N ASP A 49 -8.15 -8.37 -10.07
CA ASP A 49 -7.98 -6.91 -10.14
C ASP A 49 -6.95 -6.40 -9.12
N ILE A 50 -6.99 -6.92 -7.89
CA ILE A 50 -5.99 -6.59 -6.86
C ILE A 50 -4.59 -7.00 -7.31
N SER A 51 -4.45 -8.18 -7.92
CA SER A 51 -3.15 -8.67 -8.38
C SER A 51 -2.58 -7.80 -9.50
N GLU A 52 -3.42 -7.35 -10.43
CA GLU A 52 -3.05 -6.45 -11.51
C GLU A 52 -2.68 -5.06 -10.99
N GLN A 53 -3.50 -4.50 -10.09
CA GLN A 53 -3.21 -3.22 -9.44
C GLN A 53 -1.88 -3.27 -8.68
N LYS A 54 -1.57 -4.38 -8.01
CA LYS A 54 -0.29 -4.58 -7.31
C LYS A 54 0.90 -4.62 -8.27
N GLN A 55 0.74 -5.20 -9.46
CA GLN A 55 1.79 -5.15 -10.49
C GLN A 55 1.96 -3.74 -11.06
N ARG A 56 0.85 -3.06 -11.36
CA ARG A 56 0.86 -1.70 -11.89
C ARG A 56 1.51 -0.71 -10.93
N THR A 57 1.18 -0.78 -9.64
CA THR A 57 1.80 0.06 -8.59
C THR A 57 3.30 -0.19 -8.49
N LYS A 58 3.75 -1.45 -8.48
CA LYS A 58 5.18 -1.78 -8.47
C LYS A 58 5.93 -1.23 -9.70
N LEU A 59 5.33 -1.29 -10.89
CA LEU A 59 5.93 -0.71 -12.09
C LEU A 59 5.98 0.82 -12.03
N LEU A 60 4.97 1.46 -11.44
CA LEU A 60 4.95 2.90 -11.22
C LEU A 60 6.02 3.32 -10.21
N GLU A 61 6.24 2.57 -9.13
CA GLU A 61 7.35 2.80 -8.19
C GLU A 61 8.70 2.77 -8.92
N ILE A 62 8.97 1.72 -9.70
CA ILE A 62 10.21 1.59 -10.48
C ILE A 62 10.38 2.76 -11.46
N LYS A 63 9.30 3.17 -12.15
CA LYS A 63 9.33 4.30 -13.08
C LYS A 63 9.52 5.62 -12.35
N PHE A 64 8.87 5.81 -11.21
CA PHE A 64 9.01 7.00 -10.38
C PHE A 64 10.45 7.16 -9.88
N ASP A 65 11.08 6.08 -9.42
CA ASP A 65 12.49 6.05 -9.04
C ASP A 65 13.41 6.43 -10.21
N SER A 66 13.04 6.07 -11.45
CA SER A 66 13.82 6.41 -12.65
C SER A 66 13.59 7.83 -13.19
N LEU A 67 12.42 8.42 -12.93
CA LEU A 67 11.97 9.70 -13.51
C LEU A 67 12.19 10.90 -12.57
N SER A 68 12.31 10.67 -11.26
CA SER A 68 12.49 11.74 -10.27
C SER A 68 13.92 12.28 -10.33
N GLY A 69 14.22 13.10 -11.33
CA GLY A 69 15.38 13.97 -11.41
C GLY A 69 15.38 15.10 -10.36
N GLU A 70 14.28 15.27 -9.62
CA GLU A 70 14.21 15.97 -8.33
C GLU A 70 14.33 14.92 -7.23
N SER A 71 15.54 14.41 -7.01
CA SER A 71 15.74 13.50 -5.91
C SER A 71 15.62 14.30 -4.61
N ASP A 72 14.55 14.07 -3.86
CA ASP A 72 14.45 14.43 -2.43
C ASP A 72 15.65 13.91 -1.63
N TYR A 73 16.47 13.05 -2.24
CA TYR A 73 17.69 12.50 -1.72
C TYR A 73 18.91 13.20 -2.32
N CYS A 74 19.80 13.69 -1.48
CA CYS A 74 21.08 14.24 -1.91
C CYS A 74 22.22 13.67 -1.06
N THR A 75 23.45 13.78 -1.52
CA THR A 75 24.62 13.48 -0.68
C THR A 75 24.88 14.67 0.25
N VAL A 76 25.54 14.44 1.38
CA VAL A 76 25.90 15.52 2.31
C VAL A 76 26.69 16.63 1.61
N ARG A 77 27.65 16.26 0.75
CA ARG A 77 28.44 17.22 -0.03
C ARG A 77 27.59 17.94 -1.08
N GLY A 78 26.73 17.23 -1.81
CA GLY A 78 25.83 17.83 -2.78
C GLY A 78 24.95 18.91 -2.13
N TYR A 79 24.33 18.58 -1.00
CA TYR A 79 23.51 19.52 -0.25
C TYR A 79 24.31 20.72 0.27
N CYS A 80 25.48 20.49 0.87
CA CYS A 80 26.32 21.57 1.39
C CYS A 80 26.82 22.50 0.27
N ASN A 81 27.17 21.96 -0.90
CA ASN A 81 27.60 22.75 -2.06
C ASN A 81 26.47 23.66 -2.57
N ILE A 82 25.25 23.11 -2.75
CA ILE A 82 24.07 23.88 -3.18
C ILE A 82 23.76 24.99 -2.18
N ASN A 83 23.86 24.70 -0.88
CA ASN A 83 23.56 25.64 0.20
C ASN A 83 24.76 26.52 0.61
N ARG A 84 25.88 26.47 -0.13
CA ARG A 84 27.12 27.24 0.14
C ARG A 84 27.68 27.05 1.56
N ILE A 85 27.45 25.88 2.15
CA ILE A 85 27.96 25.50 3.47
C ILE A 85 29.37 24.91 3.29
N LYS A 86 30.39 25.56 3.84
CA LYS A 86 31.76 25.04 3.81
C LYS A 86 31.95 24.03 4.93
N ILE A 87 32.29 22.79 4.57
CA ILE A 87 32.61 21.71 5.50
C ILE A 87 33.88 20.99 5.07
N SER A 88 34.65 20.52 6.03
CA SER A 88 35.79 19.63 5.85
C SER A 88 35.36 18.18 5.60
N GLU A 89 36.29 17.34 5.14
CA GLU A 89 36.07 15.90 4.95
C GLU A 89 35.61 15.19 6.23
N ARG A 90 36.19 15.57 7.38
CA ARG A 90 35.84 14.98 8.68
C ARG A 90 34.41 15.35 9.08
N GLU A 91 34.01 16.60 8.82
CA GLU A 91 32.65 17.08 9.08
C GLU A 91 31.64 16.42 8.16
N ALA A 92 31.96 16.28 6.87
CA ALA A 92 31.12 15.56 5.91
C ALA A 92 30.86 14.11 6.37
N ASN A 93 31.91 13.41 6.81
CA ASN A 93 31.79 12.05 7.36
C ASN A 93 30.96 12.00 8.65
N SER A 94 31.12 12.98 9.55
CA SER A 94 30.34 13.07 10.78
C SER A 94 28.85 13.30 10.49
N LEU A 95 28.55 14.25 9.61
CA LEU A 95 27.19 14.56 9.14
C LEU A 95 26.54 13.34 8.48
N GLY A 96 27.27 12.61 7.64
CA GLY A 96 26.77 11.38 7.01
C GLY A 96 26.39 10.30 8.02
N ARG A 97 27.21 10.10 9.07
CA ARG A 97 26.87 9.17 10.17
C ARG A 97 25.65 9.64 10.95
N HIS A 98 25.54 10.94 11.22
CA HIS A 98 24.38 11.52 11.90
C HIS A 98 23.10 11.34 11.07
N ALA A 99 23.13 11.70 9.79
CA ALA A 99 22.01 11.54 8.86
C ALA A 99 21.57 10.08 8.75
N ALA A 100 22.53 9.14 8.69
CA ALA A 100 22.23 7.71 8.69
C ALA A 100 21.52 7.24 9.97
N LYS A 101 21.90 7.77 11.13
CA LYS A 101 21.23 7.47 12.40
C LYS A 101 19.77 7.94 12.38
N ILE A 102 19.54 9.18 11.96
CA ILE A 102 18.19 9.76 11.87
C ILE A 102 17.33 8.97 10.88
N CYS A 103 17.87 8.61 9.70
CA CYS A 103 17.14 7.82 8.71
C CYS A 103 16.70 6.47 9.29
N ARG A 104 17.61 5.75 9.96
CA ARG A 104 17.27 4.48 10.62
C ARG A 104 16.22 4.62 11.72
N GLN A 105 16.25 5.72 12.47
CA GLN A 105 15.27 5.97 13.54
C GLN A 105 13.88 6.34 13.00
N LYS A 106 13.82 7.11 11.91
CA LYS A 106 12.56 7.57 11.29
C LYS A 106 12.03 6.61 10.22
N GLY A 107 12.77 5.55 9.88
CA GLY A 107 12.39 4.57 8.85
C GLY A 107 12.64 5.02 7.41
N TYR A 108 13.45 6.06 7.20
CA TYR A 108 13.83 6.48 5.85
C TYR A 108 14.85 5.52 5.25
N LEU A 109 14.74 5.30 3.94
CA LEU A 109 15.75 4.58 3.16
C LEU A 109 17.04 5.41 3.09
N ILE A 110 18.18 4.74 2.93
CA ILE A 110 19.47 5.41 2.68
C ILE A 110 19.88 5.00 1.26
N GLY A 111 19.88 5.96 0.35
CA GLY A 111 20.28 5.73 -1.03
C GLY A 111 21.81 5.62 -1.14
N LYS A 112 22.28 5.12 -2.29
CA LYS A 112 23.70 5.09 -2.64
C LYS A 112 23.89 5.67 -4.04
N VAL A 113 24.83 6.59 -4.17
CA VAL A 113 25.16 7.28 -5.41
C VAL A 113 26.63 7.06 -5.73
N GLN A 114 26.98 6.93 -7.00
CA GLN A 114 28.38 6.92 -7.41
C GLN A 114 28.95 8.35 -7.35
N ASP A 115 30.11 8.49 -6.72
CA ASP A 115 30.86 9.74 -6.61
C ASP A 115 32.24 9.50 -7.23
N GLU A 116 32.64 10.35 -8.17
CA GLU A 116 33.91 10.19 -8.91
C GLU A 116 35.14 10.23 -8.01
N ARG A 117 35.07 10.92 -6.87
CA ARG A 117 36.20 11.08 -5.93
C ARG A 117 36.22 10.01 -4.86
N HIS A 118 35.05 9.57 -4.40
CA HIS A 118 34.90 8.71 -3.22
C HIS A 118 34.28 7.34 -3.54
N GLY A 119 34.01 7.03 -4.80
CA GLY A 119 33.46 5.76 -5.26
C GLY A 119 31.95 5.66 -5.01
N LYS A 120 31.53 5.16 -3.86
CA LYS A 120 30.10 5.04 -3.49
C LYS A 120 29.82 5.79 -2.21
N VAL A 121 28.95 6.79 -2.29
CA VAL A 121 28.54 7.63 -1.16
C VAL A 121 27.05 7.45 -0.89
N ASN A 122 26.64 7.67 0.35
CA ASN A 122 25.22 7.61 0.71
C ASN A 122 24.49 8.89 0.30
N SER A 123 23.22 8.76 -0.04
CA SER A 123 22.26 9.85 -0.20
C SER A 123 21.15 9.75 0.84
N TYR A 124 20.67 10.91 1.27
CA TYR A 124 19.72 11.07 2.37
C TYR A 124 18.64 12.10 2.00
N PRO A 125 17.44 12.03 2.58
CA PRO A 125 16.40 13.01 2.35
C PRO A 125 16.87 14.44 2.66
N ILE A 126 16.44 15.43 1.89
CA ILE A 126 16.76 16.86 2.06
C ILE A 126 16.38 17.32 3.48
N GLU A 127 15.25 16.88 4.00
CA GLU A 127 14.79 17.22 5.36
C GLU A 127 15.79 16.77 6.44
N VAL A 128 16.36 15.56 6.27
CA VAL A 128 17.37 15.02 7.19
C VAL A 128 18.67 15.80 7.06
N LEU A 129 19.08 16.13 5.83
CA LEU A 129 20.28 16.92 5.56
C LEU A 129 20.17 18.35 6.12
N GLU A 130 18.99 18.95 6.01
CA GLU A 130 18.68 20.23 6.63
C GLU A 130 18.81 20.15 8.15
N GLU A 131 18.23 19.12 8.78
CA GLU A 131 18.29 18.92 10.22
C GLU A 131 19.73 18.83 10.74
N VAL A 132 20.56 18.00 10.12
CA VAL A 132 21.95 17.78 10.57
C VAL A 132 22.89 18.94 10.24
N SER A 133 22.59 19.72 9.20
CA SER A 133 23.42 20.85 8.76
C SER A 133 23.12 22.17 9.48
N LYS A 134 22.04 22.25 10.28
CA LYS A 134 21.67 23.45 11.06
C LYS A 134 22.84 24.12 11.80
N PRO A 135 23.76 23.40 12.46
CA PRO A 135 24.90 24.02 13.16
C PRO A 135 25.83 24.83 12.23
N TYR A 136 25.91 24.44 10.95
CA TYR A 136 26.83 25.01 9.96
C TYR A 136 26.21 26.16 9.16
N LYS A 137 24.87 26.24 9.07
CA LYS A 137 24.15 27.34 8.38
C LYS A 137 24.40 28.71 9.01
N LYS A 138 24.86 28.80 10.27
CA LYS A 138 25.17 30.06 10.98
C LYS A 138 26.36 30.84 10.41
N GLN A 139 27.21 30.22 9.58
CA GLN A 139 28.42 30.86 9.04
C GLN A 139 28.16 31.86 7.90
N ILE A 140 26.93 31.94 7.37
CA ILE A 140 26.58 32.82 6.23
C ILE A 140 25.91 34.13 6.69
N ARG A 141 25.39 34.21 7.92
CA ARG A 141 24.63 35.38 8.43
C ARG A 141 25.50 36.47 9.09
N ALA A 142 26.81 36.43 8.92
CA ALA A 142 27.77 37.38 9.50
C ALA A 142 28.53 38.17 8.42
N SER A 143 27.85 38.55 7.34
CA SER A 143 28.39 39.40 6.27
C SER A 143 27.33 40.40 5.83
#